data_AF-A0A396QE98-F1
#
_entry.id   AF-A0A396QE98-F1
#
_cell.length_a   1.000
_cell.length_b   1.000
_cell.length_c   1.000
_cell.angle_alpha   90.00
_cell.angle_beta   90.00
_cell.angle_gamma   90.00
#
_symmetry.space_group_name_H-M   'P 1'
#
loop_
_entity.id
_entity.type
_entity.pdbx_description
1 polymer ?
#
loop_
_entity_poly.entity_id
_entity_poly.type
_entity_poly.pdbx_seq_one_letter_code
_entity_poly.pdbx_strand_id
1 'polypeptide(L)' 'MWKIKHIFDGEYGCEGLLPGQSPKVSVTLLREDGTERYVSVEDAWLTEQGLDEGDIWPEALPEKF' A
#
# COMPACT_ATOMS: atom_id res chain seq x y z
N MET A 1 -4.71 -14.23 -7.82
CA MET A 1 -3.89 -13.00 -7.96
C MET A 1 -4.46 -11.94 -7.03
N TRP A 2 -3.62 -11.10 -6.44
CA TRP A 2 -4.07 -9.99 -5.60
C TRP A 2 -4.25 -8.76 -6.49
N LYS A 3 -5.40 -8.11 -6.38
CA LYS A 3 -5.69 -6.88 -7.11
C LYS A 3 -5.82 -5.73 -6.11
N ILE A 4 -5.22 -4.60 -6.42
CA ILE A 4 -5.40 -3.39 -5.62
C ILE A 4 -6.86 -2.98 -5.75
N LYS A 5 -7.58 -3.03 -4.63
CA LYS A 5 -8.98 -2.59 -4.54
C LYS A 5 -9.05 -1.11 -4.17
N HIS A 6 -8.19 -0.68 -3.26
CA HIS A 6 -8.17 0.68 -2.75
C HIS A 6 -6.80 1.05 -2.19
N ILE A 7 -6.36 2.29 -2.39
CA ILE A 7 -5.14 2.85 -1.79
C ILE A 7 -5.56 3.98 -0.85
N PHE A 8 -5.18 3.88 0.42
CA PHE A 8 -5.50 4.86 1.45
C PHE A 8 -4.23 5.59 1.89
N ASP A 9 -4.11 6.86 1.50
CA ASP A 9 -3.01 7.77 1.85
C ASP A 9 -3.18 8.46 3.23
N GLY A 10 -4.31 8.21 3.90
CA GLY A 10 -4.71 8.93 5.11
C GLY A 10 -4.01 8.52 6.41
N GLU A 11 -2.85 7.85 6.38
CA GLU A 11 -2.05 7.58 7.60
C GLU A 11 -1.23 8.80 8.06
N TYR A 12 -1.53 9.98 7.53
CA TYR A 12 -1.10 11.26 8.11
C TYR A 12 -1.85 11.51 9.43
N GLY A 13 -1.37 10.88 10.50
CA GLY A 13 -1.72 11.25 11.86
C GLY A 13 -1.51 12.76 12.09
N CYS A 14 -2.31 13.33 12.99
CA CYS A 14 -2.33 14.76 13.33
C CYS A 14 -0.93 15.30 13.77
N GLU A 15 -0.02 14.41 14.13
CA GLU A 15 1.39 14.65 14.38
C GLU A 15 2.15 14.33 13.08
N GLY A 16 2.37 15.33 12.21
CA GLY A 16 3.01 15.13 10.91
C GLY A 16 4.29 14.29 10.97
N LEU A 17 4.59 13.58 9.87
CA LEU A 17 5.74 12.69 9.74
C LEU A 17 6.98 13.26 10.44
N LEU A 18 7.57 12.47 11.34
CA LEU A 18 8.84 12.82 11.96
C LEU A 18 9.90 13.02 10.86
N PRO A 19 10.87 13.94 11.05
CA PRO A 19 11.94 14.13 10.08
C PRO A 19 12.70 12.81 9.87
N GLY A 20 12.66 12.30 8.64
CA GLY A 20 13.27 11.01 8.26
C GLY A 20 12.31 9.83 8.17
N GLN A 21 11.00 10.01 8.43
CA GLN A 21 9.99 9.02 8.07
C GLN A 21 9.43 9.27 6.67
N SER A 22 9.38 8.21 5.87
CA SER A 22 8.67 8.22 4.60
C SER A 22 7.16 8.13 4.82
N PRO A 23 6.34 8.85 4.05
CA PRO A 23 4.89 8.65 4.03
C PRO A 23 4.57 7.20 3.69
N LYS A 24 3.65 6.62 4.46
CA LYS A 24 3.13 5.28 4.23
C LYS A 24 1.67 5.36 3.85
N VAL A 25 1.27 4.47 2.95
CA VAL A 25 -0.10 4.30 2.50
C VAL A 25 -0.55 2.89 2.80
N SER A 26 -1.83 2.76 3.13
CA SER A 26 -2.48 1.48 3.39
C SER A 26 -3.20 1.01 2.14
N VAL A 27 -2.78 -0.10 1.58
CA VAL A 27 -3.36 -0.69 0.37
C VAL A 27 -4.28 -1.85 0.75
N THR A 28 -5.50 -1.80 0.26
CA THR A 28 -6.47 -2.89 0.35
C THR A 28 -6.38 -3.73 -0.92
N LEU A 29 -6.07 -5.00 -0.76
CA LEU A 29 -5.98 -5.99 -1.81
C LEU A 29 -7.21 -6.89 -1.77
N LEU A 30 -7.78 -7.19 -2.94
CA LEU A 30 -8.87 -8.13 -3.11
C LEU A 30 -8.42 -9.27 -4.01
N ARG A 31 -8.75 -10.49 -3.61
CA ARG A 31 -8.58 -11.68 -4.42
C ARG A 31 -9.92 -12.11 -5.02
N GLU A 32 -9.86 -12.87 -6.11
CA GLU A 32 -11.03 -13.41 -6.81
C GLU A 32 -11.94 -14.28 -5.91
N ASP A 33 -11.37 -14.92 -4.88
CA ASP A 33 -12.12 -15.72 -3.89
C ASP A 33 -12.87 -14.85 -2.85
N GLY A 34 -12.81 -13.53 -2.99
CA GLY A 34 -13.39 -12.57 -2.03
C GLY A 34 -12.50 -12.30 -0.80
N THR A 35 -11.30 -12.89 -0.74
CA THR A 35 -10.34 -12.62 0.33
C THR A 35 -9.80 -11.20 0.22
N GLU A 36 -9.88 -10.45 1.31
CA GLU A 36 -9.29 -9.12 1.44
C GLU A 36 -8.01 -9.17 2.28
N ARG A 37 -7.02 -8.37 1.91
CA ARG A 37 -5.76 -8.21 2.64
C ARG A 37 -5.39 -6.74 2.71
N TYR A 38 -4.87 -6.32 3.85
CA TYR A 38 -4.41 -4.96 4.07
C TYR A 38 -2.89 -4.98 4.23
N VAL A 39 -2.22 -4.09 3.51
CA VAL A 39 -0.76 -3.99 3.51
C VAL A 39 -0.38 -2.52 3.55
N SER A 40 0.59 -2.16 4.40
CA SER A 40 1.11 -0.80 4.47
C SER A 40 2.46 -0.75 3.77
N VAL A 41 2.61 0.13 2.78
CA VAL A 41 3.84 0.33 2.02
C VAL A 41 4.18 1.81 1.97
N GLU A 42 5.42 2.15 1.61
CA GLU A 42 5.80 3.55 1.39
C GLU A 42 5.11 4.07 0.12
N ASP A 43 4.61 5.31 0.18
CA ASP A 43 4.03 6.02 -0.98
C ASP A 43 5.01 6.05 -2.16
N ALA A 44 6.28 6.37 -1.85
CA ALA A 44 7.35 6.41 -2.84
C ALA A 44 7.53 5.05 -3.54
N TRP A 45 7.50 3.94 -2.78
CA TRP A 45 7.62 2.61 -3.37
C TRP A 45 6.46 2.31 -4.34
N LEU A 46 5.24 2.68 -3.94
CA LEU A 46 4.04 2.47 -4.75
C LEU A 46 4.12 3.26 -6.08
N THR A 47 4.59 4.51 -6.00
CA THR A 47 4.89 5.38 -7.15
C THR A 47 6.02 4.82 -8.02
N GLU A 48 7.10 4.31 -7.43
CA GLU A 48 8.23 3.71 -8.16
C GLU A 48 7.84 2.42 -8.89
N GLN A 49 6.94 1.62 -8.33
CA GLN A 49 6.37 0.45 -9.01
C GLN A 49 5.31 0.83 -10.05
N GLY A 50 4.80 2.06 -10.02
CA GLY A 50 3.72 2.53 -10.89
C GLY A 50 2.40 1.78 -10.65
N LEU A 51 2.12 1.42 -9.39
CA LEU A 51 0.91 0.70 -9.02
C LEU A 51 -0.24 1.68 -8.75
N ASP A 52 -1.46 1.34 -9.16
CA ASP A 52 -2.66 2.16 -8.89
C ASP A 52 -3.87 1.28 -8.53
N GLU A 53 -5.01 1.89 -8.21
CA GLU A 53 -6.25 1.17 -7.93
C GLU A 53 -6.67 0.35 -9.16
N GLY A 54 -6.72 -0.97 -8.99
CA GLY A 54 -7.03 -1.91 -10.05
C GLY A 54 -5.83 -2.63 -10.64
N ASP A 55 -4.60 -2.30 -10.24
CA ASP A 55 -3.41 -3.04 -10.67
C ASP A 55 -3.24 -4.37 -9.94
N ILE A 56 -2.42 -5.24 -10.52
CA ILE A 56 -2.04 -6.51 -9.90
C ILE A 56 -0.93 -6.25 -8.90
N TRP A 57 -1.17 -6.66 -7.66
CA TRP A 57 -0.21 -6.49 -6.59
C TRP A 57 0.96 -7.46 -6.73
N PRO A 58 2.21 -6.98 -6.75
CA PRO A 58 3.37 -7.84 -6.79
C PRO A 58 3.55 -8.47 -5.39
N GLU A 59 3.46 -9.80 -5.29
CA GLU A 59 3.70 -10.55 -4.05
C GLU A 59 5.15 -10.40 -3.52
N ALA A 60 6.03 -9.74 -4.27
CA ALA A 60 7.45 -9.53 -3.97
C ALA A 60 7.71 -8.33 -3.03
N LEU A 61 6.85 -8.11 -2.05
CA LEU A 61 7.12 -7.10 -1.02
C LEU A 61 8.03 -7.66 0.07
N PRO A 62 8.94 -6.84 0.62
CA PRO A 62 9.67 -7.21 1.82
C PRO A 62 8.64 -7.36 2.95
N GLU A 63 8.42 -8.60 3.38
CA GLU A 63 7.75 -8.89 4.64
C GLU A 63 8.56 -8.22 5.75
N LYS A 64 8.06 -7.06 6.23
CA LYS A 64 8.56 -6.25 7.35
C LYS A 64 9.55 -5.14 6.94
N PHE A 65 9.09 -3.91 7.09
CA PHE A 65 9.91 -2.82 7.64
C PHE A 65 9.65 -2.75 9.14
#